data_AF-A0A838KH59-F1
#
_entry.id   AF-A0A838KH59-F1
#
_cell.length_a   1.000
_cell.length_b   1.000
_cell.length_c   1.000
_cell.angle_alpha   90.00
_cell.angle_beta   90.00
_cell.angle_gamma   90.00
#
_symmetry.space_group_name_H-M   'P 1'
#
loop_
_entity.id
_entity.type
_entity.pdbx_description
1 polymer ?
#
loop_
_entity_poly.entity_id
_entity_poly.type
_entity_poly.pdbx_seq_one_letter_code
_entity_poly.pdbx_strand_id
1 'polypeptide(L)' 'DMVVEVSPWVHEFPPDHVLLPGETVRVHGGAGEDDRLVRHLDARNPILPDDGGRVVLRTYDAVVVDCYTWGGLSCPPSS' A
#
# COMPACT_ATOMS: atom_id res chain seq x y z
N ASP A 1 -6.36 1.28 -12.16
CA ASP A 1 -5.12 1.53 -11.40
C ASP A 1 -5.40 1.44 -9.90
N MET A 2 -4.48 0.84 -9.15
CA MET A 2 -4.61 0.62 -7.71
C MET A 2 -3.60 1.48 -6.96
N VAL A 3 -3.93 1.84 -5.73
CA VAL A 3 -3.12 2.69 -4.87
C VAL A 3 -3.04 2.07 -3.48
N VAL A 4 -1.83 1.98 -2.95
CA VAL A 4 -1.55 1.61 -1.56
C VAL A 4 -1.19 2.87 -0.79
N GLU A 5 -1.89 3.10 0.31
CA GLU A 5 -1.70 4.27 1.17
C GLU A 5 -1.29 3.83 2.58
N VAL A 6 -0.18 4.41 3.04
CA VAL A 6 0.34 4.33 4.40
C VAL A 6 0.70 5.75 4.83
N SER A 7 -0.27 6.51 5.32
CA SER A 7 -0.15 7.97 5.54
C SER A 7 1.17 8.38 6.21
N PRO A 8 1.90 9.38 5.67
CA PRO A 8 1.56 10.19 4.50
C PRO A 8 2.00 9.59 3.15
N TRP A 9 2.53 8.37 3.14
CA TRP A 9 3.07 7.70 1.95
C TRP A 9 1.97 7.13 1.07
N VAL A 10 2.13 7.30 -0.25
CA VAL A 10 1.23 6.80 -1.28
C VAL A 10 2.07 6.13 -2.35
N HIS A 11 1.70 4.90 -2.72
CA HIS A 11 2.25 4.19 -3.86
C HIS A 11 1.14 3.94 -4.88
N GLU A 12 1.30 4.46 -6.08
CA GLU A 12 0.41 4.20 -7.20
C GLU A 12 1.01 3.10 -8.08
N PHE A 13 0.25 2.04 -8.33
CA PHE A 13 0.65 1.05 -9.31
C PHE A 13 0.39 1.59 -10.72
N PRO A 14 1.35 1.47 -11.65
CA PRO A 14 1.15 1.95 -13.01
C PRO A 14 0.05 1.13 -13.72
N PRO A 15 -0.62 1.68 -14.75
CA PRO A 15 -1.79 1.04 -15.35
C PRO A 15 -1.55 -0.32 -15.99
N ASP A 16 -0.31 -0.60 -16.38
CA ASP A 16 0.15 -1.86 -16.96
C ASP A 16 0.66 -2.87 -15.91
N HIS A 17 0.65 -2.52 -14.62
CA HIS A 17 0.97 -3.45 -13.56
C HIS A 17 -0.19 -4.43 -13.34
N VAL A 18 0.03 -5.67 -13.77
CA VAL A 18 -0.92 -6.76 -13.65
C VAL A 18 -0.36 -7.87 -12.77
N LEU A 19 -1.18 -8.32 -11.83
CA LEU A 19 -0.96 -9.56 -11.07
C LEU A 19 -1.74 -10.70 -11.71
N LEU A 20 -1.07 -11.80 -11.97
CA LEU A 20 -1.70 -13.05 -12.34
C LEU A 20 -2.35 -13.72 -11.11
N PRO A 21 -3.29 -14.65 -11.30
CA PRO A 21 -3.90 -15.37 -10.19
C PRO A 21 -2.85 -16.02 -9.28
N GLY A 22 -2.94 -15.74 -7.98
CA GLY A 22 -2.04 -16.26 -6.95
C GLY A 22 -0.73 -15.49 -6.77
N GLU A 23 -0.46 -14.47 -7.58
CA GLU A 23 0.71 -13.61 -7.40
C GLU A 23 0.52 -12.59 -6.27
N THR A 24 1.63 -12.06 -5.77
CA THR A 24 1.63 -11.04 -4.72
C THR A 24 2.71 -10.02 -5.05
N VAL A 25 2.32 -8.74 -5.04
CA VAL A 25 3.28 -7.62 -5.04
C VAL A 25 3.63 -7.26 -3.60
N ARG A 26 4.92 -7.01 -3.34
CA ARG A 26 5.43 -6.54 -2.05
C ARG A 26 5.92 -5.11 -2.19
N VAL A 27 5.42 -4.23 -1.33
CA VAL A 27 5.88 -2.85 -1.23
C VAL A 27 6.73 -2.72 0.03
N HIS A 28 8.01 -2.47 -0.15
CA HIS A 28 8.97 -2.24 0.92
C HIS A 28 9.01 -0.75 1.28
N GLY A 29 9.12 -0.43 2.56
CA GLY A 29 9.20 0.96 3.00
C GLY A 29 10.53 1.63 2.66
N GLY A 30 11.63 0.88 2.68
CA GLY A 30 12.97 1.41 2.42
C GLY A 30 13.27 1.59 0.92
N ALA A 31 14.55 1.83 0.63
CA ALA A 31 15.06 1.93 -0.73
C ALA A 31 15.42 0.56 -1.32
N GLY A 32 15.39 0.46 -2.65
CA GLY A 32 15.76 -0.72 -3.41
C GLY A 32 15.49 -0.56 -4.90
N GLU A 33 15.52 -1.67 -5.63
CA GLU A 33 15.21 -1.69 -7.06
C GLU A 33 13.81 -2.26 -7.28
N ASP A 34 13.02 -1.56 -8.08
CA ASP A 34 11.65 -1.94 -8.39
C ASP A 34 11.60 -2.96 -9.53
N ASP A 35 10.77 -4.00 -9.35
CA ASP A 35 10.43 -4.98 -10.37
C ASP A 35 8.92 -5.24 -10.41
N ARG A 36 8.48 -6.19 -11.24
CA ARG A 36 7.05 -6.47 -11.40
C ARG A 36 6.33 -6.84 -10.11
N LEU A 37 6.97 -7.48 -9.14
CA LEU A 37 6.37 -7.96 -7.88
C LEU A 37 7.00 -7.32 -6.63
N VAL A 38 7.99 -6.45 -6.79
CA VAL A 38 8.69 -5.77 -5.70
C VAL A 38 8.71 -4.27 -5.98
N ARG A 39 8.29 -3.48 -5.01
CA ARG A 39 8.27 -2.02 -5.05
C ARG A 39 8.90 -1.43 -3.80
N HIS A 40 9.42 -0.22 -3.90
CA HIS A 40 10.06 0.51 -2.81
C HIS A 40 9.45 1.90 -2.69
N LEU A 41 9.26 2.36 -1.44
CA LEU A 41 8.77 3.71 -1.15
C LEU A 41 9.90 4.73 -0.96
N ASP A 42 11.16 4.27 -0.98
CA ASP A 42 12.35 5.09 -0.72
C ASP A 42 12.27 5.92 0.58
N ALA A 43 11.49 5.43 1.55
CA ALA A 43 11.32 6.14 2.80
C ALA A 43 12.63 6.07 3.60
N ARG A 44 13.09 7.25 4.04
CA ARG A 44 14.30 7.39 4.87
C ARG A 44 14.03 7.20 6.35
N ASN A 45 12.76 7.22 6.75
CA ASN A 45 12.30 7.01 8.12
C ASN A 45 11.30 5.84 8.14
N PRO A 46 11.13 5.15 9.28
CA PRO A 46 10.10 4.13 9.43
C PRO A 46 8.71 4.66 9.02
N ILE A 47 8.04 3.94 8.12
CA ILE A 47 6.72 4.35 7.60
C ILE A 47 5.54 3.79 8.40
N LEU A 48 5.79 2.73 9.17
CA LEU A 48 4.78 2.08 10.00
C LEU A 48 4.95 2.60 11.42
N PRO A 49 4.02 3.42 11.95
CA PRO A 49 4.05 3.84 13.35
C PRO A 49 3.86 2.65 14.29
N ASP A 50 4.63 2.61 15.38
CA ASP A 50 4.57 1.51 16.36
C ASP A 50 3.24 1.49 17.14
N ASP A 51 2.72 2.67 17.50
CA ASP A 51 1.55 2.81 18.38
C ASP A 51 0.19 2.58 17.69
N GLY A 52 0.18 2.49 16.37
CA GLY A 52 -1.05 2.28 15.61
C GLY A 52 -1.06 2.99 14.27
N GLY A 53 -1.66 2.33 13.27
CA GLY A 53 -1.72 2.83 11.92
C GLY A 53 -2.68 2.02 11.06
N ARG A 54 -2.73 2.37 9.78
CA ARG A 54 -3.48 1.62 8.77
C ARG A 54 -2.75 1.59 7.44
N VAL A 55 -3.01 0.54 6.68
CA VAL A 55 -2.70 0.42 5.26
C VAL A 55 -4.03 0.34 4.53
N VAL A 56 -4.21 1.15 3.49
CA VAL A 56 -5.42 1.15 2.66
C VAL A 56 -5.06 0.78 1.24
N LEU A 57 -5.76 -0.20 0.67
CA LEU A 57 -5.76 -0.49 -0.74
C LEU A 57 -7.02 0.13 -1.35
N ARG A 58 -6.83 1.00 -2.33
CA ARG A 58 -7.93 1.71 -3.00
C ARG A 58 -7.71 1.79 -4.50
N THR A 59 -8.78 2.05 -5.25
CA THR A 59 -8.66 2.47 -6.64
C THR A 59 -8.09 3.89 -6.71
N TYR A 60 -7.67 4.29 -7.91
CA TYR A 60 -7.27 5.68 -8.18
C TYR A 60 -8.36 6.68 -7.79
N ASP A 61 -9.63 6.38 -8.08
CA ASP A 61 -10.81 7.18 -7.73
C ASP A 61 -11.22 7.10 -6.24
N ALA A 62 -10.30 6.68 -5.38
CA ALA A 62 -10.44 6.59 -3.93
C ALA A 62 -11.52 5.62 -3.40
N VAL A 63 -11.94 4.63 -4.20
CA VAL A 63 -12.78 3.54 -3.72
C VAL A 63 -11.94 2.56 -2.91
N VAL A 64 -12.25 2.37 -1.62
CA VAL A 64 -11.53 1.45 -0.75
C VAL A 64 -11.88 0.01 -1.11
N VAL A 65 -10.87 -0.74 -1.51
CA VAL A 65 -10.97 -2.17 -1.84
C VAL A 65 -10.71 -3.01 -0.60
N ASP A 66 -9.65 -2.68 0.15
CA ASP A 66 -9.28 -3.39 1.37
C ASP A 66 -8.53 -2.46 2.33
N CYS A 67 -8.50 -2.83 3.60
CA CYS A 67 -7.78 -2.10 4.62
C CYS A 67 -7.31 -3.01 5.76
N TYR A 68 -6.10 -2.73 6.24
CA TYR A 68 -5.53 -3.36 7.43
C TYR A 68 -5.19 -2.30 8.47
N THR A 69 -5.49 -2.57 9.75
CA THR A 69 -5.20 -1.65 10.87
C THR A 69 -4.51 -2.36 12.03
N TRP A 70 -3.79 -1.58 12.83
CA TRP A 70 -3.24 -2.01 14.11
C TRP A 70 -3.32 -0.88 15.15
N GLY A 71 -3.06 -1.19 16.43
CA GLY A 71 -3.04 -0.19 17.51
C GLY A 71 -4.40 0.43 17.86
N GLY A 72 -5.50 -0.28 17.61
CA GLY A 72 -6.85 0.16 18.01
C GLY A 72 -7.50 1.16 17.06
N LEU A 73 -6.92 1.41 15.89
CA LEU A 73 -7.57 2.16 14.82
C LEU A 73 -8.63 1.31 14.10
N SER A 74 -9.45 1.97 13.29
CA SER A 74 -10.47 1.32 12.46
C SER A 74 -10.24 1.59 10.98
N CYS A 75 -10.67 0.63 10.16
CA CYS A 75 -10.72 0.79 8.72
C CYS A 75 -11.95 1.59 8.32
N PRO A 76 -11.85 2.43 7.26
CA PRO A 76 -13.04 2.96 6.64
C PRO A 76 -13.90 1.81 6.09
N PRO A 77 -15.21 2.02 5.92
CA PRO A 77 -16.04 1.05 5.21
C PRO A 77 -15.48 0.79 3.81
N SER A 78 -15.27 -0.47 3.46
CA SER A 78 -15.02 -0.88 2.07
C SER A 78 -16.33 -0.79 1.27
N SER A 79 -16.21 -0.48 -0.02
CA SER A 79 -17.35 -0.37 -0.94
C SER A 79 -17.56 -1.63 -1.75
#